data_AF-A0A2A5YAW6-F1
#
_entry.id   AF-A0A2A5YAW6-F1
#
_cell.length_a   1.000
_cell.length_b   1.000
_cell.length_c   1.000
_cell.angle_alpha   90.00
_cell.angle_beta   90.00
_cell.angle_gamma   90.00
#
_symmetry.space_group_name_H-M   'P 1'
#
loop_
_entity.id
_entity.type
_entity.pdbx_description
1 polymer ?
#
loop_
_entity_poly.entity_id
_entity_poly.type
_entity_poly.pdbx_seq_one_letter_code
_entity_poly.pdbx_strand_id
1 'polypeptide(L)'
;DFPQHAKWVDLFQGWWRDGLESWRARNTHGDCIFLCELGPPEYAMTNANGVEMSNRWEEALTIRRWIIDMWNEMEAADVISGGVSEGASDSTS
;
A
#
# COMPACT_ATOMS: atom_id res chain seq x y z
N ASP A 1 13.38 -2.41 -9.35
CA ASP A 1 12.86 -1.44 -10.33
C ASP A 1 12.16 -2.13 -11.49
N PHE A 2 10.96 -1.65 -11.83
CA PHE A 2 10.10 -2.19 -12.89
C PHE A 2 9.96 -1.17 -14.05
N PRO A 3 11.04 -0.72 -14.71
CA PRO A 3 10.99 0.44 -15.60
C PRO A 3 10.00 0.29 -16.77
N GLN A 4 9.86 -0.90 -17.34
CA GLN A 4 8.89 -1.18 -18.41
C GLN A 4 7.43 -1.22 -17.91
N HIS A 5 7.23 -1.57 -16.63
CA HIS A 5 5.92 -1.78 -16.03
C HIS A 5 5.56 -0.71 -15.00
N ALA A 6 6.35 0.35 -14.86
CA ALA A 6 6.22 1.37 -13.83
C ALA A 6 4.80 1.97 -13.80
N LYS A 7 4.25 2.31 -14.97
CA LYS A 7 2.88 2.82 -15.09
C LYS A 7 1.81 1.91 -14.47
N TRP A 8 2.02 0.59 -14.53
CA TRP A 8 1.10 -0.38 -13.97
C TRP A 8 1.33 -0.54 -12.46
N VAL A 9 2.59 -0.58 -12.04
CA VAL A 9 2.96 -0.59 -10.62
C VAL A 9 2.38 0.63 -9.90
N ASP A 10 2.48 1.82 -10.49
CA ASP A 10 1.91 3.05 -9.94
C ASP A 10 0.37 2.99 -9.87
N LEU A 11 -0.27 2.45 -10.90
CA LEU A 11 -1.73 2.27 -10.93
C LEU A 11 -2.21 1.35 -9.81
N PHE A 12 -1.55 0.18 -9.64
CA PHE A 12 -1.90 -0.76 -8.58
C PHE A 12 -1.64 -0.18 -7.19
N GLN A 13 -0.52 0.51 -6.99
CA GLN A 13 -0.26 1.21 -5.73
C GLN A 13 -1.33 2.26 -5.41
N GLY A 14 -1.80 2.99 -6.42
CA GLY A 14 -2.92 3.92 -6.29
C GLY A 14 -4.21 3.22 -5.83
N TRP A 15 -4.60 2.14 -6.50
CA TRP A 15 -5.80 1.38 -6.11
C TRP A 15 -5.71 0.76 -4.72
N TRP A 16 -4.52 0.28 -4.32
CA TRP A 16 -4.33 -0.24 -2.97
C TRP A 16 -4.43 0.88 -1.94
N ARG A 17 -3.81 2.05 -2.17
CA ARG A 17 -3.94 3.21 -1.30
C ARG A 17 -5.40 3.61 -1.12
N ASP A 18 -6.14 3.78 -2.21
CA ASP A 18 -7.57 4.14 -2.18
C ASP A 18 -8.38 3.11 -1.36
N GLY A 19 -8.09 1.82 -1.54
CA GLY A 19 -8.72 0.73 -0.79
C GLY A 19 -8.44 0.79 0.71
N LEU A 20 -7.18 1.04 1.11
CA LEU A 20 -6.77 1.17 2.51
C LEU A 20 -7.41 2.40 3.16
N GLU A 21 -7.39 3.55 2.51
CA GLU A 21 -8.02 4.79 2.99
C GLU A 21 -9.53 4.60 3.17
N SER A 22 -10.20 4.01 2.18
CA SER A 22 -11.63 3.67 2.23
C SER A 22 -11.96 2.68 3.35
N TRP A 23 -11.05 1.74 3.66
CA TRP A 23 -11.23 0.84 4.79
C TRP A 23 -11.13 1.61 6.11
N ARG A 24 -10.10 2.44 6.32
CA ARG A 24 -9.91 3.23 7.56
C ARG A 24 -11.08 4.18 7.81
N ALA A 25 -11.57 4.84 6.77
CA ALA A 25 -12.71 5.76 6.88
C ALA A 25 -14.00 5.08 7.36
N ARG A 26 -14.16 3.76 7.12
CA ARG A 26 -15.36 2.99 7.49
C ARG A 26 -15.20 2.19 8.78
N ASN A 27 -13.97 1.96 9.23
CA ASN A 27 -13.67 1.09 10.35
C ASN A 27 -12.84 1.86 11.37
N THR A 28 -13.48 2.22 12.49
CA THR A 28 -12.79 2.86 13.62
C THR A 28 -11.93 1.87 14.40
N HIS A 29 -12.22 0.57 14.28
CA HIS A 29 -11.54 -0.54 14.95
C HIS A 29 -11.52 -1.76 14.02
N GLY A 30 -10.51 -2.62 14.19
CA GLY A 30 -10.36 -3.89 13.51
C GLY A 30 -9.00 -4.05 12.83
N ASP A 31 -8.74 -5.25 12.31
CA ASP A 31 -7.52 -5.54 11.57
C ASP A 31 -7.81 -5.51 10.06
N CYS A 32 -7.09 -4.65 9.33
CA CYS A 32 -7.11 -4.65 7.88
C CYS A 32 -6.13 -5.70 7.35
N ILE A 33 -6.63 -6.78 6.76
CA ILE A 33 -5.80 -7.87 6.22
C ILE A 33 -5.56 -7.66 4.74
N PHE A 34 -4.30 -7.51 4.36
CA PHE A 34 -3.86 -7.51 2.96
C PHE A 34 -3.22 -8.86 2.60
N LEU A 35 -3.77 -9.54 1.60
CA LEU A 35 -3.22 -10.78 1.06
C LEU A 35 -2.62 -10.52 -0.32
N CYS A 36 -1.32 -10.78 -0.46
CA CYS A 36 -0.65 -10.71 -1.75
C CYS A 36 -0.95 -11.99 -2.55
N GLU A 37 -1.87 -11.90 -3.52
CA GLU A 37 -2.14 -12.98 -4.46
C GLU A 37 -1.29 -12.79 -5.72
N LEU A 38 -0.23 -13.59 -5.82
CA LEU A 38 0.51 -13.73 -7.07
C LEU A 38 -0.14 -14.88 -7.86
N GLY A 39 -0.49 -14.61 -9.12
CA GLY A 39 -1.15 -15.60 -9.98
C GLY A 39 -0.37 -16.91 -10.04
N PRO A 40 -1.01 -18.05 -10.33
CA PRO A 40 -0.36 -19.36 -10.33
C PRO A 40 0.82 -19.46 -11.32
N PRO A 41 1.69 -20.49 -11.23
CA PRO A 41 2.95 -20.59 -11.99
C PRO A 41 2.82 -20.36 -13.50
N GLU A 42 1.69 -20.72 -14.11
CA GLU A 42 1.38 -20.49 -15.51
C GLU A 42 1.28 -19.01 -15.92
N TYR A 43 1.10 -18.09 -14.97
CA TYR A 43 1.17 -16.64 -15.20
C TYR A 43 2.56 -16.05 -14.93
N ALA A 44 3.54 -16.87 -14.53
CA ALA A 44 4.92 -16.41 -14.39
C ALA A 44 5.46 -15.94 -15.74
N MET A 45 6.23 -14.87 -15.73
CA MET A 45 7.09 -14.56 -16.86
C MET A 45 8.18 -15.64 -16.94
N THR A 46 8.17 -16.42 -18.03
CA THR A 46 9.13 -17.50 -18.25
C THR A 46 10.08 -17.14 -19.39
N ASN A 47 11.32 -17.63 -19.29
CA ASN A 47 12.27 -17.52 -20.38
C ASN A 47 11.97 -18.56 -21.49
N ALA A 48 12.78 -18.58 -22.54
CA ALA A 48 12.62 -19.51 -23.67
C ALA A 48 12.64 -21.01 -23.27
N ASN A 49 13.16 -21.34 -22.08
CA ASN A 49 13.20 -22.71 -21.55
C ASN A 49 12.03 -23.01 -20.59
N GLY A 50 11.06 -22.10 -20.44
CA GLY A 50 9.94 -22.25 -19.52
C GLY A 50 10.32 -22.05 -18.05
N VAL A 51 11.51 -21.54 -17.75
CA VAL A 51 11.94 -21.26 -16.38
C VAL A 51 11.45 -19.89 -15.98
N GLU A 52 10.78 -19.83 -14.83
CA GLU A 52 10.32 -18.58 -14.24
C GLU A 52 11.51 -17.61 -14.02
N MET A 53 11.34 -16.38 -14.48
CA MET A 53 12.36 -15.35 -14.43
C MET A 53 12.29 -14.52 -13.14
N SER A 54 11.12 -14.49 -12.49
CA SER A 54 10.83 -13.75 -11.26
C SER A 54 11.06 -14.56 -10.00
N ASN A 55 11.47 -13.91 -8.91
CA ASN A 55 11.39 -14.49 -7.58
C ASN A 55 10.10 -14.01 -6.89
N ARG A 56 9.04 -14.83 -6.95
CA ARG A 56 7.72 -14.51 -6.40
C ARG A 56 7.74 -14.19 -4.91
N TRP A 57 8.65 -14.81 -4.16
CA TRP A 57 8.79 -14.54 -2.73
C TRP A 57 9.28 -13.11 -2.49
N GLU A 58 10.30 -12.68 -3.22
CA GLU A 58 10.84 -11.33 -3.13
C GLU A 58 9.83 -10.28 -3.62
N GLU A 59 9.05 -10.60 -4.66
CA GLU A 59 7.95 -9.76 -5.13
C GLU A 59 6.86 -9.59 -4.06
N ALA A 60 6.43 -10.67 -3.42
CA ALA A 60 5.45 -10.62 -2.33
C ALA A 60 5.96 -9.82 -1.14
N LEU A 61 7.25 -9.94 -0.79
CA LEU A 61 7.87 -9.14 0.27
C LEU A 61 7.95 -7.65 -0.10
N THR A 62 8.21 -7.34 -1.37
CA THR A 62 8.22 -5.97 -1.89
C THR A 62 6.82 -5.34 -1.81
N ILE A 63 5.79 -6.06 -2.24
CA ILE A 63 4.40 -5.60 -2.14
C ILE A 63 4.00 -5.41 -0.67
N ARG A 64 4.33 -6.38 0.19
CA ARG A 64 4.10 -6.27 1.64
C ARG A 64 4.74 -5.01 2.22
N ARG A 65 5.97 -4.68 1.81
CA ARG A 65 6.67 -3.46 2.25
C ARG A 65 5.87 -2.21 1.86
N TRP A 66 5.46 -2.09 0.59
CA TRP A 66 4.69 -0.93 0.13
C TRP A 66 3.40 -0.74 0.91
N ILE A 67 2.64 -1.81 1.16
CA ILE A 67 1.38 -1.73 1.91
C ILE A 67 1.62 -1.26 3.35
N ILE A 68 2.66 -1.77 4.02
CA ILE A 68 3.03 -1.33 5.36
C ILE A 68 3.44 0.14 5.36
N ASP A 69 4.24 0.57 4.39
CA ASP A 69 4.72 1.94 4.30
C ASP A 69 3.55 2.91 4.04
N MET A 70 2.64 2.59 3.10
CA MET A 70 1.40 3.36 2.87
C MET A 70 0.57 3.49 4.14
N TRP A 71 0.40 2.39 4.90
CA TRP A 71 -0.36 2.42 6.15
C TRP A 71 0.29 3.34 7.18
N ASN A 72 1.61 3.22 7.37
CA ASN A 72 2.35 4.06 8.32
C ASN A 72 2.28 5.54 7.96
N GLU A 73 2.33 5.88 6.66
CA GLU A 73 2.16 7.26 6.19
C GLU A 73 0.78 7.83 6.57
N MET A 74 -0.28 7.04 6.44
CA MET A 74 -1.63 7.44 6.81
C MET A 74 -1.77 7.66 8.32
N GLU A 75 -1.23 6.75 9.14
CA GLU A 75 -1.19 6.89 10.60
C GLU A 75 -0.42 8.15 11.03
N ALA A 76 0.71 8.42 10.38
CA ALA A 76 1.51 9.62 10.66
C ALA A 76 0.75 10.91 10.27
N ALA A 77 0.03 10.90 9.14
CA ALA A 77 -0.79 12.04 8.71
C ALA A 77 -1.94 12.34 9.67
N ASP A 78 -2.58 11.31 10.24
CA ASP A 78 -3.65 11.48 11.22
C ASP A 78 -3.14 12.12 12.52
N VAL A 79 -1.95 11.73 12.99
CA VAL A 79 -1.32 12.36 14.16
C VAL A 79 -1.06 13.85 13.93
N ILE A 80 -0.57 14.22 12.73
CA ILE A 80 -0.33 15.62 12.37
C ILE A 80 -1.65 16.40 12.30
N SER A 81 -2.68 15.85 11.67
CA SER A 81 -3.97 16.52 11.55
C SER A 81 -4.69 16.70 12.89
N GLY A 82 -4.58 15.73 13.81
CA GLY A 82 -5.11 15.82 15.16
C GLY A 82 -4.40 16.88 16.02
N GLY A 83 -3.07 16.97 15.92
CA GLY A 83 -2.26 17.90 16.72
C GLY A 83 -2.40 19.39 16.37
N VAL A 84 -2.90 19.73 15.18
CA VAL A 84 -3.15 21.13 14.79
C VAL A 84 -4.45 21.68 15.40
N SER A 85 -5.37 20.81 15.84
CA SER A 85 -6.68 21.22 16.32
C SER A 85 -6.72 21.78 17.76
N GLU A 86 -5.68 21.60 18.58
CA GLU A 86 -5.64 22.04 19.99
C GLU A 86 -5.12 23.48 20.20
N GLY A 87 -4.79 24.24 19.15
CA GLY A 87 -4.12 25.54 19.26
C GLY A 87 -4.95 26.82 19.11
N ALA A 88 -6.28 26.74 18.92
CA ALA A 88 -7.10 27.90 18.55
C ALA A 88 -8.26 28.16 19.52
N SER A 89 -7.96 28.43 20.79
CA SER A 89 -8.90 29.15 21.66
C SER A 89 -8.15 29.87 22.79
N ASP A 90 -7.74 31.11 22.53
CA ASP A 90 -7.83 32.17 23.54
C ASP A 90 -7.51 33.53 22.92
N SER A 91 -8.54 34.34 22.71
CA SER A 91 -8.54 35.80 22.95
C SER A 91 -9.81 36.43 22.39
N THR A 92 -10.84 36.53 23.23
CA THR A 92 -11.78 37.66 23.16
C THR A 92 -12.04 38.12 24.59
N SER A 93 -11.85 39.44 24.78
CA SER A 93 -11.80 40.20 26.03
C SER A 93 -13.00 40.06 26.94
#